data_AF-A0A7S0T4B3-F1
#
_entry.id   AF-A0A7S0T4B3-F1
#
_cell.length_a   1.000
_cell.length_b   1.000
_cell.length_c   1.000
_cell.angle_alpha   90.00
_cell.angle_beta   90.00
_cell.angle_gamma   90.00
#
_symmetry.space_group_name_H-M   'P 1'
#
loop_
_entity.id
_entity.type
_entity.pdbx_description
1 polymer ?
#
loop_
_entity_poly.entity_id
_entity_poly.type
_entity_poly.pdbx_seq_one_letter_code
_entity_poly.pdbx_strand_id
1 'polypeptide(L)'
;REVFGEAMSLFGGLAFVPCGAQAGVARVRNRNERKRESVSKNGSGIRMNRGAGRDREAFTPRKAQDTAKAALSSETCVETDLNAWRRLWRTAGEEMDYIVPQDDIEGVLPEDLIGTLFVNGPGMLERNGEELKHPWDGDGMVSAVGFRDGEVWFRNRYVRTRYFLTEERAGKFLFRGDFRQMKPGGALANALILKSKNPANVNVVFWADRLLALCDTKPPHLLDTQSLATLGQSRLGGVLDEPGLGGVGGFTAHPKIDPHSNRLVGFSAKVSDRVLEFIEFDEEFKQVSKRAIKLQNVPFVHDFIITRKYYIVLDSPVDINPLPFILGLRAPAQCLSFDSSRPTRIILTPRDDPSAESIVVEHDAFFCFHFANAFEDEESGDVVIDLVTSDTLMFDSGDTAKPVYDVDFETQVPQSCLKRMRISLGKNTPAQEQQQLQQQQPQRAVVSSFSAFGDGEYCEFPSINSKYTGSPHSFVYSLVRVDDGSGSKGPHNALRKVDVRTGDSQVFTGRAHEFFNEPVFVPKAGGGARAED
;
A
#
# COMPACT_ATOMS: atom_id res chain seq x y z
N ARG A 1 28.63 8.15 -34.52
CA ARG A 1 28.70 6.72 -34.16
C ARG A 1 28.62 6.63 -32.63
N GLU A 2 27.51 6.95 -31.96
CA GLU A 2 26.11 6.48 -32.18
C GLU A 2 26.04 4.95 -32.03
N VAL A 3 25.16 4.32 -31.23
CA VAL A 3 23.81 4.72 -30.70
C VAL A 3 23.58 4.22 -29.24
N PHE A 4 22.60 4.83 -28.55
CA PHE A 4 21.82 4.44 -27.34
C PHE A 4 21.40 2.94 -27.27
N GLY A 5 20.84 2.31 -26.23
CA GLY A 5 20.24 2.66 -24.90
C GLY A 5 19.83 1.34 -24.17
N GLU A 6 18.96 1.20 -23.15
CA GLU A 6 18.11 2.07 -22.30
C GLU A 6 17.69 1.27 -21.00
N ALA A 7 16.79 1.80 -20.15
CA ALA A 7 16.38 1.32 -18.79
C ALA A 7 15.46 0.05 -18.73
N MET A 8 15.18 -0.69 -17.63
CA MET A 8 15.22 -0.56 -16.13
C MET A 8 14.03 0.13 -15.41
N SER A 9 13.05 -0.66 -14.90
CA SER A 9 12.18 -0.32 -13.74
C SER A 9 11.47 -1.57 -13.16
N LEU A 10 11.18 -1.59 -11.85
CA LEU A 10 10.58 -2.73 -11.11
C LEU A 10 9.62 -2.28 -9.98
N PHE A 11 8.66 -3.14 -9.62
CA PHE A 11 7.57 -2.87 -8.67
C PHE A 11 7.93 -2.95 -7.18
N GLY A 12 7.16 -2.24 -6.35
CA GLY A 12 7.04 -2.53 -4.91
C GLY A 12 6.16 -1.57 -4.13
N GLY A 13 5.72 -2.01 -2.94
CA GLY A 13 4.88 -1.24 -2.00
C GLY A 13 5.69 -0.36 -1.05
N LEU A 14 5.06 0.71 -0.53
CA LEU A 14 5.77 1.93 -0.12
C LEU A 14 5.33 2.60 1.19
N ALA A 15 6.32 3.15 1.91
CA ALA A 15 6.12 4.10 3.02
C ALA A 15 6.97 5.37 2.86
N PHE A 16 6.39 6.52 3.18
CA PHE A 16 7.01 7.85 3.10
C PHE A 16 6.83 8.61 4.43
N VAL A 17 7.86 9.33 4.88
CA VAL A 17 7.81 10.13 6.12
C VAL A 17 8.41 11.53 5.92
N PRO A 18 7.65 12.61 6.23
CA PRO A 18 8.19 13.96 6.31
C PRO A 18 8.87 14.20 7.68
N CYS A 19 10.08 14.76 7.68
CA CYS A 19 10.81 15.09 8.92
C CYS A 19 10.44 16.49 9.43
N GLY A 20 10.07 16.63 10.72
CA GLY A 20 9.59 17.93 11.21
C GLY A 20 9.32 18.10 12.71
N ALA A 21 10.26 17.77 13.60
CA ALA A 21 10.28 18.32 14.96
C ALA A 21 11.69 18.27 15.61
N GLN A 22 12.27 19.43 15.94
CA GLN A 22 13.52 19.48 16.70
C GLN A 22 13.25 19.33 18.21
N ALA A 23 13.67 18.20 18.80
CA ALA A 23 13.72 18.06 20.25
C ALA A 23 14.90 18.86 20.83
N GLY A 24 14.62 19.79 21.75
CA GLY A 24 15.62 20.71 22.29
C GLY A 24 16.65 20.04 23.20
N VAL A 25 17.94 20.12 22.82
CA VAL A 25 19.04 19.65 23.67
C VAL A 25 19.26 20.59 24.85
N ALA A 26 18.93 20.13 26.06
CA ALA A 26 19.19 20.85 27.30
C ALA A 26 20.71 20.94 27.57
N ARG A 27 21.32 22.11 27.35
CA ARG A 27 22.71 22.37 27.72
C ARG A 27 22.84 22.76 29.19
N VAL A 28 23.68 22.01 29.90
CA VAL A 28 24.08 22.25 31.29
C VAL A 28 24.74 23.64 31.44
N ARG A 29 24.34 24.37 32.47
CA ARG A 29 24.96 25.65 32.86
C ARG A 29 26.41 25.45 33.28
N ASN A 30 27.30 26.34 32.85
CA ASN A 30 28.40 26.76 33.72
C ASN A 30 28.73 28.24 33.56
N ARG A 31 29.13 28.88 34.67
CA ARG A 31 29.48 30.32 34.72
C ARG A 31 30.81 30.56 34.02
N ASN A 32 30.95 31.71 33.35
CA ASN A 32 31.93 32.70 33.80
C ASN A 32 31.71 34.11 33.22
N GLU A 33 32.33 35.08 33.87
CA GLU A 33 32.12 36.51 33.71
C GLU A 33 32.84 37.10 32.49
N ARG A 34 32.32 38.19 31.90
CA ARG A 34 32.90 39.56 32.04
C ARG A 34 32.17 40.64 31.23
N LYS A 35 32.01 41.78 31.92
CA LYS A 35 32.01 43.20 31.48
C LYS A 35 31.61 43.57 30.05
N ARG A 36 30.54 44.37 29.98
CA ARG A 36 30.46 45.75 29.42
C ARG A 36 31.24 46.03 28.12
N GLU A 37 30.51 46.49 27.10
CA GLU A 37 30.53 47.92 26.73
C GLU A 37 29.30 48.33 25.90
N SER A 38 29.08 49.63 25.79
CA SER A 38 27.85 50.26 25.28
C SER A 38 28.13 51.17 24.09
N VAL A 39 27.36 51.08 23.01
CA VAL A 39 27.13 52.20 22.09
C VAL A 39 25.66 52.22 21.67
N SER A 40 25.06 53.41 21.70
CA SER A 40 23.70 53.68 21.24
C SER A 40 23.71 54.50 19.94
N LYS A 41 22.59 54.43 19.20
CA LYS A 41 21.94 55.48 18.37
C LYS A 41 21.17 54.81 17.22
N ASN A 42 20.10 55.36 16.65
CA ASN A 42 18.97 56.17 17.12
C ASN A 42 18.15 56.47 15.84
N GLY A 43 16.84 56.22 15.89
CA GLY A 43 15.82 56.87 15.05
C GLY A 43 15.68 56.43 13.57
N SER A 44 14.61 56.80 12.87
CA SER A 44 13.29 57.32 13.31
C SER A 44 12.39 57.63 12.10
N GLY A 45 11.07 57.43 12.21
CA GLY A 45 10.04 57.94 11.27
C GLY A 45 9.79 56.99 10.08
N ILE A 46 8.59 56.45 9.81
CA ILE A 46 7.19 56.95 9.86
C ILE A 46 6.88 58.03 8.81
N ARG A 47 6.17 57.65 7.74
CA ARG A 47 4.83 58.21 7.41
C ARG A 47 4.10 57.40 6.32
N MET A 48 2.81 57.18 6.54
CA MET A 48 1.84 56.82 5.49
C MET A 48 1.42 58.07 4.72
N ASN A 49 0.89 57.91 3.51
CA ASN A 49 -0.40 58.55 3.19
C ASN A 49 -1.22 57.80 2.13
N ARG A 50 -2.53 58.02 2.14
CA ARG A 50 -3.51 57.50 1.16
C ARG A 50 -3.78 58.52 0.06
N GLY A 51 -4.26 58.07 -1.10
CA GLY A 51 -4.86 58.94 -2.13
C GLY A 51 -5.44 58.11 -3.27
N ALA A 52 -6.72 58.30 -3.59
CA ALA A 52 -7.44 57.54 -4.61
C ALA A 52 -7.83 58.44 -5.79
N GLY A 53 -7.94 57.86 -6.98
CA GLY A 53 -8.48 58.50 -8.18
C GLY A 53 -8.76 57.45 -9.25
N ARG A 54 -9.99 57.39 -9.77
CA ARG A 54 -10.37 56.54 -10.90
C ARG A 54 -10.28 57.37 -12.17
N ASP A 55 -9.94 56.74 -13.30
CA ASP A 55 -10.71 56.94 -14.53
C ASP A 55 -10.67 55.71 -15.43
N ARG A 56 -11.61 55.64 -16.37
CA ARG A 56 -11.91 54.45 -17.20
C ARG A 56 -11.46 54.66 -18.65
N GLU A 57 -10.69 53.71 -19.18
CA GLU A 57 -10.71 53.37 -20.61
C GLU A 57 -10.64 51.85 -20.79
N ALA A 58 -11.15 51.34 -21.92
CA ALA A 58 -11.49 49.92 -22.10
C ALA A 58 -10.73 49.27 -23.27
N PHE A 59 -10.39 47.98 -23.08
CA PHE A 59 -10.08 46.96 -24.11
C PHE A 59 -9.04 47.33 -25.20
N THR A 60 -7.90 46.63 -25.29
CA THR A 60 -7.86 45.20 -25.63
C THR A 60 -6.49 44.57 -25.26
N PRO A 61 -6.44 43.39 -24.60
CA PRO A 61 -5.20 42.63 -24.46
C PRO A 61 -4.92 41.81 -25.73
N ARG A 62 -3.74 41.97 -26.34
CA ARG A 62 -3.26 41.07 -27.40
C ARG A 62 -2.80 39.73 -26.81
N LYS A 63 -3.05 38.66 -27.58
CA LYS A 63 -2.65 37.26 -27.34
C LYS A 63 -1.30 37.09 -26.64
N ALA A 64 -1.33 36.53 -25.44
CA ALA A 64 -0.17 35.97 -24.72
C ALA A 64 -0.59 34.87 -23.72
N GLN A 65 -1.51 33.98 -24.12
CA GLN A 65 -1.98 32.84 -23.30
C GLN A 65 -2.12 31.50 -24.05
N ASP A 66 -1.80 31.44 -25.35
CA ASP A 66 -2.05 30.26 -26.20
C ASP A 66 -0.86 29.27 -26.28
N THR A 67 0.24 29.47 -25.53
CA THR A 67 1.45 28.62 -25.59
C THR A 67 1.73 27.80 -24.33
N ALA A 68 0.78 27.74 -23.38
CA ALA A 68 0.86 26.87 -22.19
C ALA A 68 -0.36 25.92 -22.05
N LYS A 69 -1.12 25.73 -23.14
CA LYS A 69 -2.24 24.76 -23.23
C LYS A 69 -2.06 23.71 -24.32
N ALA A 70 -0.90 23.69 -24.99
CA ALA A 70 -0.58 22.77 -26.08
C ALA A 70 0.43 21.68 -25.63
N ALA A 71 0.00 20.86 -24.65
CA ALA A 71 0.69 19.62 -24.26
C ALA A 71 -0.26 18.57 -23.63
N LEU A 72 -1.56 18.85 -23.54
CA LEU A 72 -2.61 17.97 -23.01
C LEU A 72 -3.77 17.94 -24.00
N SER A 73 -3.57 17.29 -25.14
CA SER A 73 -4.60 17.06 -26.16
C SER A 73 -4.25 15.85 -27.03
N SER A 74 -5.29 15.14 -27.47
CA SER A 74 -5.31 13.92 -28.29
C SER A 74 -4.66 12.68 -27.66
N GLU A 75 -5.52 11.89 -27.00
CA GLU A 75 -5.75 10.48 -27.34
C GLU A 75 -4.78 9.90 -28.38
N THR A 76 -3.70 9.28 -27.91
CA THR A 76 -3.09 8.16 -28.62
C THR A 76 -3.19 6.96 -27.70
N CYS A 77 -4.23 6.17 -27.90
CA CYS A 77 -4.28 4.79 -27.45
C CYS A 77 -3.03 4.08 -27.94
N VAL A 78 -2.13 3.71 -27.02
CA VAL A 78 -0.91 3.00 -27.37
C VAL A 78 -1.09 1.53 -27.03
N GLU A 79 -1.07 0.69 -28.06
CA GLU A 79 -1.05 -0.76 -27.92
C GLU A 79 0.07 -1.16 -26.95
N THR A 80 -0.28 -1.97 -25.96
CA THR A 80 0.62 -2.30 -24.85
C THR A 80 1.59 -3.41 -25.27
N ASP A 81 2.90 -3.14 -25.20
CA ASP A 81 3.93 -4.15 -25.50
C ASP A 81 3.95 -5.21 -24.39
N LEU A 82 3.19 -6.28 -24.59
CA LEU A 82 3.18 -7.44 -23.69
C LEU A 82 4.55 -8.11 -23.56
N ASN A 83 5.46 -7.93 -24.54
CA ASN A 83 6.84 -8.37 -24.38
C ASN A 83 7.63 -7.43 -23.47
N ALA A 84 7.34 -6.12 -23.44
CA ALA A 84 7.89 -5.20 -22.43
C ALA A 84 7.38 -5.56 -21.05
N TRP A 85 6.08 -5.79 -20.91
CA TRP A 85 5.51 -6.24 -19.64
C TRP A 85 6.16 -7.54 -19.15
N ARG A 86 6.36 -8.54 -20.03
CA ARG A 86 7.09 -9.77 -19.68
C ARG A 86 8.52 -9.53 -19.20
N ARG A 87 9.21 -8.50 -19.69
CA ARG A 87 10.59 -8.16 -19.26
C ARG A 87 10.66 -7.67 -17.80
N LEU A 88 9.54 -7.23 -17.21
CA LEU A 88 9.45 -6.82 -15.80
C LEU A 88 9.61 -8.00 -14.83
N TRP A 89 9.41 -9.24 -15.28
CA TRP A 89 9.47 -10.44 -14.45
C TRP A 89 10.84 -11.14 -14.48
N ARG A 90 11.90 -10.38 -14.75
CA ARG A 90 13.29 -10.84 -14.69
C ARG A 90 13.88 -10.56 -13.31
N THR A 91 14.89 -11.33 -12.91
CA THR A 91 15.71 -11.01 -11.73
C THR A 91 16.24 -9.57 -11.84
N ALA A 92 16.07 -8.81 -10.76
CA ALA A 92 16.62 -7.48 -10.60
C ALA A 92 18.15 -7.52 -10.67
N GLY A 93 18.73 -6.47 -11.29
CA GLY A 93 20.16 -6.35 -11.49
C GLY A 93 20.97 -6.17 -10.19
N GLU A 94 22.18 -5.65 -10.34
CA GLU A 94 23.13 -5.47 -9.24
C GLU A 94 22.59 -4.57 -8.10
N GLU A 95 23.16 -4.72 -6.91
CA GLU A 95 22.92 -3.79 -5.80
C GLU A 95 23.70 -2.48 -6.06
N MET A 96 22.96 -1.43 -6.40
CA MET A 96 23.47 -0.11 -6.76
C MET A 96 23.46 0.86 -5.57
N ASP A 97 24.32 1.87 -5.64
CA ASP A 97 24.50 2.87 -4.59
C ASP A 97 25.15 4.13 -5.19
N TYR A 98 24.34 5.14 -5.56
CA TYR A 98 24.83 6.31 -6.29
C TYR A 98 23.97 7.56 -6.09
N ILE A 99 24.61 8.71 -6.29
CA ILE A 99 23.92 9.99 -6.53
C ILE A 99 23.52 10.01 -8.00
N VAL A 100 22.25 10.28 -8.31
CA VAL A 100 21.75 10.38 -9.68
C VAL A 100 22.42 11.59 -10.36
N PRO A 101 23.10 11.41 -11.51
CA PRO A 101 23.66 12.54 -12.26
C PRO A 101 22.57 13.54 -12.64
N GLN A 102 22.86 14.84 -12.50
CA GLN A 102 21.89 15.91 -12.82
C GLN A 102 21.48 15.89 -14.31
N ASP A 103 22.37 15.45 -15.21
CA ASP A 103 22.09 15.30 -16.63
C ASP A 103 21.09 14.14 -16.93
N ASP A 104 20.87 13.22 -15.99
CA ASP A 104 19.89 12.13 -16.08
C ASP A 104 18.51 12.51 -15.49
N ILE A 105 18.35 13.75 -15.00
CA ILE A 105 17.11 14.24 -14.36
C ILE A 105 16.33 15.12 -15.35
N GLU A 106 15.25 14.57 -15.91
CA GLU A 106 14.32 15.33 -16.74
C GLU A 106 13.35 16.18 -15.89
N GLY A 107 13.24 17.47 -16.20
CA GLY A 107 12.32 18.39 -15.54
C GLY A 107 12.96 19.22 -14.43
N VAL A 108 12.22 19.45 -13.33
CA VAL A 108 12.68 20.24 -12.18
C VAL A 108 12.18 19.59 -10.89
N LEU A 109 13.09 19.28 -9.97
CA LEU A 109 12.76 18.75 -8.65
C LEU A 109 12.10 19.85 -7.78
N PRO A 110 11.00 19.56 -7.05
CA PRO A 110 10.46 20.52 -6.08
C PRO A 110 11.44 20.75 -4.92
N GLU A 111 11.80 22.01 -4.65
CA GLU A 111 12.70 22.38 -3.55
C GLU A 111 12.20 21.91 -2.17
N ASP A 112 10.88 21.74 -2.02
CA ASP A 112 10.23 21.29 -0.79
C ASP A 112 10.00 19.77 -0.70
N LEU A 113 10.45 18.99 -1.70
CA LEU A 113 10.47 17.53 -1.64
C LEU A 113 11.74 17.05 -0.91
N ILE A 114 11.60 16.82 0.40
CA ILE A 114 12.68 16.31 1.26
C ILE A 114 12.21 15.02 1.95
N GLY A 115 12.91 13.93 1.72
CA GLY A 115 12.58 12.63 2.32
C GLY A 115 13.20 11.43 1.62
N THR A 116 12.68 10.24 1.91
CA THR A 116 13.09 8.99 1.23
C THR A 116 11.85 8.16 0.92
N LEU A 117 11.82 7.65 -0.31
CA LEU A 117 10.80 6.78 -0.86
C LEU A 117 11.33 5.33 -0.81
N PHE A 118 10.79 4.49 0.08
CA PHE A 118 11.22 3.10 0.24
C PHE A 118 10.27 2.13 -0.47
N VAL A 119 10.75 1.46 -1.52
CA VAL A 119 10.02 0.49 -2.36
C VAL A 119 10.43 -0.94 -1.96
N ASN A 120 9.51 -1.90 -1.83
CA ASN A 120 9.88 -3.32 -1.69
C ASN A 120 9.08 -4.24 -2.62
N GLY A 121 9.78 -5.13 -3.32
CA GLY A 121 9.18 -6.11 -4.24
C GLY A 121 10.05 -7.36 -4.42
N PRO A 122 9.56 -8.39 -5.13
CA PRO A 122 10.35 -9.58 -5.43
C PRO A 122 11.44 -9.26 -6.46
N GLY A 123 12.70 -9.26 -6.04
CA GLY A 123 13.86 -8.97 -6.89
C GLY A 123 14.53 -10.21 -7.47
N MET A 124 14.46 -11.38 -6.82
CA MET A 124 15.12 -12.59 -7.31
C MET A 124 14.09 -13.57 -7.88
N LEU A 125 14.05 -13.69 -9.21
CA LEU A 125 13.04 -14.46 -9.95
C LEU A 125 13.62 -15.66 -10.71
N GLU A 126 14.93 -15.74 -10.87
CA GLU A 126 15.66 -16.82 -11.53
C GLU A 126 16.94 -17.13 -10.76
N ARG A 127 17.32 -18.41 -10.66
CA ARG A 127 18.64 -18.84 -10.16
C ARG A 127 19.23 -19.91 -11.08
N ASN A 128 20.32 -19.57 -11.78
CA ASN A 128 21.06 -20.48 -12.68
C ASN A 128 20.17 -21.18 -13.73
N GLY A 129 19.26 -20.43 -14.38
CA GLY A 129 18.33 -20.95 -15.39
C GLY A 129 17.09 -21.67 -14.84
N GLU A 130 16.92 -21.76 -13.51
CA GLU A 130 15.63 -22.12 -12.89
C GLU A 130 14.82 -20.83 -12.66
N GLU A 131 13.75 -20.60 -13.41
CA GLU A 131 12.80 -19.51 -13.21
C GLU A 131 11.72 -19.85 -12.17
N LEU A 132 11.33 -18.87 -11.35
CA LEU A 132 10.16 -18.95 -10.48
C LEU A 132 8.88 -18.85 -11.30
N LYS A 133 7.95 -19.77 -11.00
CA LYS A 133 6.63 -19.80 -11.63
C LYS A 133 5.65 -18.75 -11.10
N HIS A 134 5.96 -18.14 -9.96
CA HIS A 134 5.16 -17.07 -9.37
C HIS A 134 6.09 -16.02 -8.74
N PRO A 135 5.96 -14.72 -9.10
CA PRO A 135 6.93 -13.71 -8.69
C PRO A 135 6.95 -13.50 -7.18
N TRP A 136 5.83 -13.68 -6.48
CA TRP A 136 5.75 -13.46 -5.03
C TRP A 136 6.48 -14.53 -4.19
N ASP A 137 7.00 -15.61 -4.79
CA ASP A 137 7.95 -16.52 -4.11
C ASP A 137 9.41 -15.99 -4.16
N GLY A 138 9.67 -14.94 -4.93
CA GLY A 138 10.99 -14.33 -5.14
C GLY A 138 11.50 -13.54 -3.94
N ASP A 139 12.82 -13.54 -3.72
CA ASP A 139 13.43 -12.85 -2.59
C ASP A 139 13.25 -11.33 -2.68
N GLY A 140 12.93 -10.69 -1.55
CA GLY A 140 12.65 -9.26 -1.49
C GLY A 140 13.88 -8.40 -1.75
N MET A 141 13.70 -7.36 -2.57
CA MET A 141 14.67 -6.30 -2.77
C MET A 141 14.04 -4.95 -2.42
N VAL A 142 14.63 -4.27 -1.45
CA VAL A 142 14.23 -2.91 -1.07
C VAL A 142 15.04 -1.92 -1.88
N SER A 143 14.36 -0.96 -2.50
CA SER A 143 14.96 0.22 -3.13
C SER A 143 14.62 1.47 -2.34
N ALA A 144 15.51 2.44 -2.31
CA ALA A 144 15.34 3.73 -1.69
C ALA A 144 15.73 4.84 -2.67
N VAL A 145 14.81 5.79 -2.87
CA VAL A 145 15.06 7.04 -3.61
C VAL A 145 14.98 8.19 -2.62
N GLY A 146 16.10 8.85 -2.36
CA GLY A 146 16.14 9.98 -1.43
C GLY A 146 16.26 11.32 -2.15
N PHE A 147 15.57 12.32 -1.62
CA PHE A 147 15.48 13.68 -2.16
C PHE A 147 15.94 14.66 -1.09
N ARG A 148 16.93 15.50 -1.41
CA ARG A 148 17.43 16.53 -0.49
C ARG A 148 18.26 17.59 -1.19
N ASP A 149 18.01 18.86 -0.88
CA ASP A 149 18.87 19.99 -1.27
C ASP A 149 19.18 20.07 -2.79
N GLY A 150 18.25 19.58 -3.63
CA GLY A 150 18.38 19.51 -5.10
C GLY A 150 19.08 18.25 -5.63
N GLU A 151 19.55 17.36 -4.76
CA GLU A 151 20.15 16.07 -5.10
C GLU A 151 19.16 14.92 -4.96
N VAL A 152 19.33 13.90 -5.81
CA VAL A 152 18.63 12.61 -5.72
C VAL A 152 19.67 11.50 -5.57
N TRP A 153 19.42 10.55 -4.68
CA TRP A 153 20.24 9.35 -4.55
C TRP A 153 19.40 8.08 -4.65
N PHE A 154 19.98 7.03 -5.21
CA PHE A 154 19.38 5.72 -5.37
C PHE A 154 20.22 4.64 -4.67
N ARG A 155 19.55 3.74 -3.95
CA ARG A 155 20.16 2.55 -3.35
C ARG A 155 19.18 1.38 -3.35
N ASN A 156 19.59 0.20 -3.79
CA ASN A 156 18.82 -1.05 -3.64
C ASN A 156 19.63 -2.13 -2.93
N ARG A 157 18.98 -2.91 -2.07
CA ARG A 157 19.57 -4.09 -1.41
C ARG A 157 18.55 -5.22 -1.33
N TYR A 158 19.02 -6.45 -1.58
CA TYR A 158 18.28 -7.65 -1.23
C TYR A 158 18.14 -7.75 0.28
N VAL A 159 16.94 -8.07 0.77
CA VAL A 159 16.74 -8.41 2.17
C VAL A 159 17.48 -9.73 2.42
N ARG A 160 18.55 -9.69 3.22
CA ARG A 160 19.46 -10.82 3.45
C ARG A 160 18.87 -11.82 4.44
N THR A 161 17.69 -12.35 4.11
CA THR A 161 17.01 -13.40 4.87
C THR A 161 17.89 -14.66 4.90
N ARG A 162 17.68 -15.54 5.89
CA ARG A 162 18.36 -16.85 5.92
C ARG A 162 18.10 -17.70 4.68
N TYR A 163 16.94 -17.50 4.04
CA TYR A 163 16.52 -18.23 2.85
C TYR A 163 17.31 -17.76 1.64
N PHE A 164 17.27 -16.45 1.36
CA PHE A 164 18.10 -15.79 0.34
C PHE A 164 19.57 -16.21 0.50
N LEU A 165 20.16 -16.03 1.68
CA LEU A 165 21.59 -16.32 1.92
C LEU A 165 21.97 -17.80 1.73
N THR A 166 21.01 -18.72 1.82
CA THR A 166 21.25 -20.15 1.62
C THR A 166 21.07 -20.55 0.15
N GLU A 167 20.03 -20.02 -0.52
CA GLU A 167 19.78 -20.23 -1.95
C GLU A 167 20.85 -19.56 -2.83
N GLU A 168 21.35 -18.39 -2.41
CA GLU A 168 22.46 -17.66 -3.03
C GLU A 168 23.75 -18.50 -3.04
N ARG A 169 24.18 -19.00 -1.87
CA ARG A 169 25.38 -19.84 -1.75
C ARG A 169 25.26 -21.17 -2.50
N ALA A 170 24.05 -21.67 -2.69
CA ALA A 170 23.77 -22.92 -3.37
C ALA A 170 23.51 -22.76 -4.88
N GLY A 171 23.31 -21.52 -5.35
CA GLY A 171 22.96 -21.22 -6.74
C GLY A 171 21.65 -21.85 -7.21
N LYS A 172 20.67 -22.09 -6.33
CA LYS A 172 19.38 -22.72 -6.68
C LYS A 172 18.33 -22.53 -5.59
N PHE A 173 17.06 -22.72 -5.95
CA PHE A 173 15.99 -22.74 -4.97
C PHE A 173 16.02 -24.04 -4.13
N LEU A 174 15.77 -23.90 -2.83
CA LEU A 174 15.94 -24.95 -1.82
C LEU A 174 14.75 -25.09 -0.87
N PHE A 175 13.84 -24.11 -0.86
CA PHE A 175 12.71 -24.02 0.05
C PHE A 175 11.37 -24.01 -0.70
N ARG A 176 10.29 -24.33 0.02
CA ARG A 176 8.92 -24.14 -0.47
C ARG A 176 8.57 -22.67 -0.40
N GLY A 177 8.00 -22.13 -1.47
CA GLY A 177 7.29 -20.86 -1.46
C GLY A 177 5.90 -20.99 -0.85
N ASP A 178 5.13 -19.91 -0.93
CA ASP A 178 3.70 -19.91 -0.60
C ASP A 178 2.82 -20.13 -1.84
N PHE A 179 3.33 -19.85 -3.05
CA PHE A 179 2.53 -19.80 -4.29
C PHE A 179 2.74 -21.00 -5.24
N ARG A 180 3.91 -21.12 -5.87
CA ARG A 180 4.21 -22.20 -6.83
C ARG A 180 5.56 -22.87 -6.59
N GLN A 181 6.50 -22.22 -5.89
CA GLN A 181 7.83 -22.78 -5.69
C GLN A 181 7.81 -23.94 -4.69
N MET A 182 8.44 -25.05 -5.07
CA MET A 182 8.52 -26.27 -4.26
C MET A 182 9.97 -26.68 -4.07
N LYS A 183 10.26 -27.41 -2.99
CA LYS A 183 11.60 -27.91 -2.73
C LYS A 183 12.00 -28.97 -3.78
N PRO A 184 13.22 -28.95 -4.32
CA PRO A 184 13.71 -30.03 -5.19
C PRO A 184 13.66 -31.41 -4.50
N GLY A 185 13.30 -32.44 -5.26
CA GLY A 185 13.13 -33.82 -4.77
C GLY A 185 11.70 -34.34 -4.78
N GLY A 186 10.74 -33.58 -5.30
CA GLY A 186 9.34 -34.02 -5.49
C GLY A 186 8.55 -34.17 -4.18
N ALA A 187 7.39 -34.83 -4.25
CA ALA A 187 6.42 -34.86 -3.16
C ALA A 187 7.00 -35.39 -1.84
N LEU A 188 7.78 -36.48 -1.88
CA LEU A 188 8.40 -37.05 -0.68
C LEU A 188 9.39 -36.11 0.00
N ALA A 189 10.10 -35.25 -0.75
CA ALA A 189 11.01 -34.25 -0.19
C ALA A 189 10.29 -33.00 0.37
N ASN A 190 8.98 -32.87 0.12
CA ASN A 190 8.13 -31.76 0.56
C ASN A 190 7.10 -32.18 1.62
N ALA A 191 6.80 -33.48 1.73
CA ALA A 191 5.83 -34.02 2.67
C ALA A 191 6.17 -33.65 4.12
N LEU A 192 5.15 -33.28 4.90
CA LEU A 192 5.24 -32.82 6.29
C LEU A 192 6.07 -31.54 6.51
N ILE A 193 6.61 -30.89 5.47
CA ILE A 193 7.27 -29.57 5.58
C ILE A 193 6.21 -28.47 5.61
N LEU A 194 5.66 -28.19 6.80
CA LEU A 194 4.56 -27.23 6.98
C LEU A 194 5.00 -25.75 7.07
N LYS A 195 6.28 -25.44 6.80
CA LYS A 195 6.81 -24.07 6.83
C LYS A 195 7.39 -23.68 5.47
N SER A 196 6.85 -22.64 4.87
CA SER A 196 7.34 -21.97 3.66
C SER A 196 8.44 -20.95 3.97
N LYS A 197 9.10 -20.49 2.91
CA LYS A 197 10.09 -19.40 2.87
C LYS A 197 9.50 -18.10 3.43
N ASN A 198 10.35 -17.24 3.98
CA ASN A 198 10.03 -15.84 4.23
C ASN A 198 10.88 -14.99 3.26
N PRO A 199 10.31 -14.52 2.15
CA PRO A 199 11.01 -13.71 1.16
C PRO A 199 11.17 -12.23 1.58
N ALA A 200 10.34 -11.72 2.51
CA ALA A 200 10.31 -10.32 2.95
C ALA A 200 10.16 -9.29 1.80
N ASN A 201 9.23 -9.56 0.89
CA ASN A 201 9.14 -8.96 -0.46
C ASN A 201 7.84 -8.19 -0.76
N VAL A 202 6.92 -8.00 0.20
CA VAL A 202 5.58 -7.45 -0.09
C VAL A 202 5.54 -5.93 0.10
N ASN A 203 6.06 -5.45 1.23
CA ASN A 203 6.02 -4.02 1.59
C ASN A 203 7.23 -3.65 2.45
N VAL A 204 7.49 -2.36 2.63
CA VAL A 204 8.47 -1.82 3.58
C VAL A 204 7.88 -0.61 4.30
N VAL A 205 7.87 -0.63 5.63
CA VAL A 205 7.36 0.48 6.46
C VAL A 205 8.47 1.11 7.29
N PHE A 206 8.49 2.44 7.37
CA PHE A 206 9.30 3.18 8.31
C PHE A 206 8.41 3.74 9.42
N TRP A 207 8.68 3.34 10.67
CA TRP A 207 7.97 3.83 11.86
C TRP A 207 8.90 3.79 13.08
N ALA A 208 8.86 4.81 13.94
CA ALA A 208 9.64 4.87 15.19
C ALA A 208 11.15 4.55 14.98
N ASP A 209 11.78 5.21 14.01
CA ASP A 209 13.17 5.01 13.55
C ASP A 209 13.54 3.57 13.10
N ARG A 210 12.54 2.77 12.72
CA ARG A 210 12.72 1.39 12.25
C ARG A 210 12.19 1.23 10.84
N LEU A 211 13.06 0.78 9.93
CA LEU A 211 12.68 0.31 8.61
C LEU A 211 12.42 -1.21 8.67
N LEU A 212 11.21 -1.64 8.31
CA LEU A 212 10.75 -3.01 8.42
C LEU A 212 10.32 -3.54 7.04
N ALA A 213 11.05 -4.50 6.49
CA ALA A 213 10.62 -5.26 5.32
C ALA A 213 9.63 -6.35 5.74
N LEU A 214 8.47 -6.38 5.07
CA LEU A 214 7.29 -7.16 5.44
C LEU A 214 6.95 -8.24 4.41
N CYS A 215 6.29 -9.30 4.86
CA CYS A 215 5.68 -10.36 4.05
C CYS A 215 4.59 -11.03 4.88
N ASP A 216 3.41 -11.23 4.31
CA ASP A 216 2.21 -11.61 5.06
C ASP A 216 2.36 -12.93 5.82
N THR A 217 1.84 -12.93 7.05
CA THR A 217 1.97 -14.02 8.04
C THR A 217 3.40 -14.36 8.47
N LYS A 218 4.43 -13.64 7.97
CA LYS A 218 5.84 -13.88 8.31
C LYS A 218 6.38 -12.88 9.34
N PRO A 219 7.48 -13.23 10.03
CA PRO A 219 8.29 -12.26 10.76
C PRO A 219 8.82 -11.13 9.84
N PRO A 220 8.71 -9.85 10.23
CA PRO A 220 9.36 -8.76 9.52
C PRO A 220 10.89 -8.82 9.67
N HIS A 221 11.63 -8.17 8.77
CA HIS A 221 13.08 -7.96 8.90
C HIS A 221 13.38 -6.48 9.13
N LEU A 222 14.21 -6.20 10.14
CA LEU A 222 14.75 -4.85 10.36
C LEU A 222 15.86 -4.58 9.35
N LEU A 223 15.80 -3.39 8.74
CA LEU A 223 16.81 -2.84 7.85
C LEU A 223 17.42 -1.59 8.47
N ASP A 224 18.68 -1.33 8.17
CA ASP A 224 19.32 -0.06 8.42
C ASP A 224 18.70 1.02 7.53
N THR A 225 18.32 2.15 8.12
CA THR A 225 17.51 3.20 7.47
C THR A 225 18.28 3.96 6.40
N GLN A 226 19.61 3.92 6.42
CA GLN A 226 20.48 4.56 5.45
C GLN A 226 20.95 3.55 4.41
N SER A 227 21.69 2.52 4.84
CA SER A 227 22.38 1.56 3.96
C SER A 227 21.50 0.43 3.42
N LEU A 228 20.26 0.30 3.90
CA LEU A 228 19.35 -0.84 3.65
C LEU A 228 19.93 -2.21 4.08
N ALA A 229 21.04 -2.23 4.82
CA ALA A 229 21.64 -3.47 5.32
C ALA A 229 20.66 -4.19 6.25
N THR A 230 20.49 -5.50 6.07
CA THR A 230 19.60 -6.30 6.91
C THR A 230 20.19 -6.51 8.30
N LEU A 231 19.56 -5.89 9.31
CA LEU A 231 19.95 -5.98 10.72
C LEU A 231 19.50 -7.32 11.34
N GLY A 232 18.41 -7.90 10.83
CA GLY A 232 17.97 -9.24 11.21
C GLY A 232 16.44 -9.39 11.20
N GLN A 233 15.98 -10.60 11.51
CA GLN A 233 14.56 -10.88 11.68
C GLN A 233 14.04 -10.31 13.00
N SER A 234 12.87 -9.67 12.98
CA SER A 234 12.26 -9.00 14.13
C SER A 234 11.06 -9.77 14.68
N ARG A 235 10.88 -9.65 16.00
CA ARG A 235 9.70 -10.12 16.76
C ARG A 235 8.86 -8.95 17.28
N LEU A 236 9.04 -7.75 16.71
CA LEU A 236 8.40 -6.49 17.13
C LEU A 236 8.54 -6.24 18.64
N GLY A 237 9.79 -6.31 19.16
CA GLY A 237 10.05 -6.16 20.60
C GLY A 237 9.63 -7.35 21.48
N GLY A 238 9.28 -8.49 20.88
CA GLY A 238 8.77 -9.68 21.59
C GLY A 238 7.24 -9.77 21.63
N VAL A 239 6.54 -8.89 20.89
CA VAL A 239 5.07 -8.86 20.79
C VAL A 239 4.51 -10.00 19.92
N LEU A 240 5.30 -10.47 18.95
CA LEU A 240 4.93 -11.59 18.08
C LEU A 240 5.32 -12.92 18.72
N ASP A 241 4.34 -13.82 18.80
CA ASP A 241 4.52 -15.18 19.34
C ASP A 241 5.65 -15.95 18.62
N GLU A 242 6.28 -16.86 19.37
CA GLU A 242 7.31 -17.75 18.82
C GLU A 242 6.71 -18.72 17.77
N PRO A 243 7.41 -19.02 16.66
CA PRO A 243 6.86 -19.83 15.57
C PRO A 243 6.64 -21.30 15.97
N GLY A 244 5.46 -21.60 16.50
CA GLY A 244 5.04 -22.95 16.89
C GLY A 244 5.02 -23.98 15.75
N LEU A 245 4.52 -25.18 16.05
CA LEU A 245 4.37 -26.27 15.06
C LEU A 245 3.50 -25.87 13.86
N GLY A 246 2.50 -25.01 14.07
CA GLY A 246 1.65 -24.42 13.02
C GLY A 246 2.19 -23.15 12.35
N GLY A 247 3.36 -22.63 12.78
CA GLY A 247 4.10 -21.63 12.02
C GLY A 247 3.52 -20.20 11.93
N VAL A 248 2.57 -19.81 12.79
CA VAL A 248 1.99 -18.46 12.80
C VAL A 248 2.54 -17.62 13.96
N GLY A 249 3.23 -16.54 13.60
CA GLY A 249 3.90 -15.60 14.51
C GLY A 249 4.49 -14.46 13.67
N GLY A 250 3.67 -13.89 12.80
CA GLY A 250 4.07 -12.91 11.80
C GLY A 250 3.30 -11.61 11.92
N PHE A 251 3.50 -10.72 10.96
CA PHE A 251 2.79 -9.44 10.87
C PHE A 251 2.18 -9.30 9.47
N THR A 252 1.09 -8.54 9.36
CA THR A 252 0.57 -8.08 8.06
C THR A 252 1.63 -7.29 7.29
N ALA A 253 1.63 -7.39 5.97
CA ALA A 253 2.40 -6.51 5.10
C ALA A 253 1.74 -5.14 4.90
N HIS A 254 0.52 -4.92 5.39
CA HIS A 254 -0.25 -3.69 5.22
C HIS A 254 -0.58 -2.96 6.52
N PRO A 255 0.40 -2.67 7.40
CA PRO A 255 0.12 -1.87 8.58
C PRO A 255 -0.30 -0.46 8.18
N LYS A 256 -1.25 0.11 8.91
CA LYS A 256 -1.78 1.46 8.65
C LYS A 256 -1.23 2.41 9.71
N ILE A 257 -0.72 3.56 9.27
CA ILE A 257 -0.35 4.66 10.18
C ILE A 257 -1.62 5.48 10.44
N ASP A 258 -2.02 5.60 11.70
CA ASP A 258 -3.12 6.43 12.15
C ASP A 258 -2.61 7.84 12.50
N PRO A 259 -2.91 8.88 11.69
CA PRO A 259 -2.45 10.24 11.92
C PRO A 259 -3.21 10.97 13.05
N HIS A 260 -4.27 10.37 13.62
CA HIS A 260 -5.02 10.96 14.73
C HIS A 260 -4.52 10.50 16.09
N SER A 261 -4.08 9.24 16.19
CA SER A 261 -3.53 8.67 17.42
C SER A 261 -2.01 8.55 17.43
N ASN A 262 -1.35 8.85 16.30
CA ASN A 262 0.08 8.63 16.03
C ASN A 262 0.48 7.18 16.38
N ARG A 263 -0.19 6.21 15.74
CA ARG A 263 0.08 4.79 15.95
C ARG A 263 0.31 4.05 14.63
N LEU A 264 1.24 3.11 14.66
CA LEU A 264 1.30 2.05 13.66
C LEU A 264 0.35 0.93 14.07
N VAL A 265 -0.73 0.75 13.32
CA VAL A 265 -1.71 -0.32 13.50
C VAL A 265 -1.35 -1.47 12.57
N GLY A 266 -1.42 -2.72 13.05
CA GLY A 266 -1.36 -3.91 12.21
C GLY A 266 -1.94 -5.12 12.93
N PHE A 267 -1.80 -6.32 12.34
CA PHE A 267 -2.26 -7.56 12.97
C PHE A 267 -1.27 -8.72 12.78
N SER A 268 -1.40 -9.72 13.66
CA SER A 268 -0.84 -11.06 13.52
C SER A 268 -1.99 -12.06 13.34
N ALA A 269 -1.94 -12.92 12.31
CA ALA A 269 -2.92 -13.98 12.12
C ALA A 269 -2.57 -15.22 12.95
N LYS A 270 -3.57 -15.89 13.52
CA LYS A 270 -3.50 -17.18 14.21
C LYS A 270 -4.43 -18.16 13.47
N VAL A 271 -3.90 -18.75 12.40
CA VAL A 271 -4.67 -19.52 11.40
C VAL A 271 -5.46 -20.67 12.00
N SER A 272 -4.87 -21.45 12.91
CA SER A 272 -5.53 -22.60 13.54
C SER A 272 -6.72 -22.20 14.41
N ASP A 273 -6.65 -21.05 15.09
CA ASP A 273 -7.68 -20.55 16.01
C ASP A 273 -8.73 -19.67 15.33
N ARG A 274 -8.50 -19.33 14.04
CA ARG A 274 -9.25 -18.34 13.25
C ARG A 274 -9.31 -16.97 13.95
N VAL A 275 -8.17 -16.52 14.47
CA VAL A 275 -8.06 -15.21 15.16
C VAL A 275 -7.13 -14.28 14.39
N LEU A 276 -7.52 -13.02 14.25
CA LEU A 276 -6.62 -11.92 13.96
C LEU A 276 -6.34 -11.17 15.26
N GLU A 277 -5.08 -10.95 15.56
CA GLU A 277 -4.62 -10.26 16.75
C GLU A 277 -4.09 -8.89 16.34
N PHE A 278 -4.94 -7.87 16.45
CA PHE A 278 -4.60 -6.48 16.20
C PHE A 278 -3.66 -5.94 17.26
N ILE A 279 -2.70 -5.14 16.83
CA ILE A 279 -1.57 -4.63 17.62
C ILE A 279 -1.36 -3.17 17.19
N GLU A 280 -1.27 -2.26 18.15
CA GLU A 280 -0.93 -0.85 17.89
C GLU A 280 0.38 -0.48 18.60
N PHE A 281 1.27 0.20 17.88
CA PHE A 281 2.55 0.71 18.39
C PHE A 281 2.57 2.24 18.43
N ASP A 282 3.10 2.81 19.52
CA ASP A 282 3.36 4.26 19.63
C ASP A 282 4.62 4.72 18.86
N GLU A 283 4.89 6.02 18.91
CA GLU A 283 6.06 6.68 18.30
C GLU A 283 7.41 6.16 18.85
N GLU A 284 7.44 5.51 20.01
CA GLU A 284 8.63 4.85 20.57
C GLU A 284 8.68 3.33 20.33
N PHE A 285 7.79 2.82 19.47
CA PHE A 285 7.65 1.41 19.11
C PHE A 285 7.22 0.49 20.26
N LYS A 286 6.52 1.00 21.27
CA LYS A 286 5.92 0.19 22.34
C LYS A 286 4.52 -0.23 21.94
N GLN A 287 4.15 -1.46 22.28
CA GLN A 287 2.78 -1.94 22.13
C GLN A 287 1.86 -1.20 23.12
N VAL A 288 0.94 -0.39 22.59
CA VAL A 288 -0.04 0.35 23.40
C VAL A 288 -1.46 -0.25 23.37
N SER A 289 -1.76 -1.04 22.35
CA SER A 289 -3.03 -1.79 22.26
C SER A 289 -2.80 -3.18 21.67
N LYS A 290 -3.62 -4.15 22.11
CA LYS A 290 -3.64 -5.53 21.59
C LYS A 290 -5.06 -6.10 21.70
N ARG A 291 -5.66 -6.52 20.59
CA ARG A 291 -7.06 -6.99 20.52
C ARG A 291 -7.22 -8.21 19.61
N ALA A 292 -7.84 -9.28 20.10
CA ALA A 292 -8.23 -10.41 19.27
C ALA A 292 -9.59 -10.18 18.60
N ILE A 293 -9.69 -10.51 17.30
CA ILE A 293 -10.92 -10.58 16.52
C ILE A 293 -11.02 -12.03 16.01
N LYS A 294 -12.16 -12.69 16.28
CA LYS A 294 -12.38 -14.06 15.82
C LYS A 294 -13.17 -14.06 14.50
N LEU A 295 -12.63 -14.79 13.52
CA LEU A 295 -13.24 -15.00 12.22
C LEU A 295 -14.00 -16.34 12.20
N GLN A 296 -14.96 -16.48 11.28
CA GLN A 296 -15.59 -17.78 11.02
C GLN A 296 -14.89 -18.55 9.90
N ASN A 297 -14.33 -17.90 8.88
CA ASN A 297 -13.57 -18.57 7.83
C ASN A 297 -12.09 -18.77 8.24
N VAL A 298 -11.30 -19.37 7.35
CA VAL A 298 -9.83 -19.35 7.48
C VAL A 298 -9.38 -17.89 7.41
N PRO A 299 -8.49 -17.40 8.30
CA PRO A 299 -8.04 -16.00 8.29
C PRO A 299 -7.03 -15.76 7.16
N PHE A 300 -7.53 -15.85 5.93
CA PHE A 300 -6.85 -15.42 4.73
C PHE A 300 -7.21 -13.94 4.49
N VAL A 301 -6.55 -13.08 5.26
CA VAL A 301 -6.74 -11.62 5.25
C VAL A 301 -5.41 -10.99 4.85
N HIS A 302 -5.41 -10.33 3.70
CA HIS A 302 -4.23 -9.66 3.12
C HIS A 302 -4.08 -8.26 3.72
N ASP A 303 -5.10 -7.44 3.53
CA ASP A 303 -5.20 -6.07 4.03
C ASP A 303 -6.37 -5.91 5.02
N PHE A 304 -6.37 -4.79 5.74
CA PHE A 304 -7.44 -4.30 6.61
C PHE A 304 -7.54 -2.78 6.47
N ILE A 305 -8.54 -2.15 7.06
CA ILE A 305 -8.55 -0.68 7.15
C ILE A 305 -9.03 -0.21 8.51
N ILE A 306 -8.77 1.06 8.82
CA ILE A 306 -9.16 1.69 10.08
C ILE A 306 -10.05 2.90 9.81
N THR A 307 -10.96 3.16 10.74
CA THR A 307 -11.46 4.52 11.00
C THR A 307 -10.85 5.01 12.32
N ARG A 308 -11.23 6.22 12.77
CA ARG A 308 -10.92 6.65 14.14
C ARG A 308 -11.39 5.64 15.19
N LYS A 309 -12.62 5.12 15.08
CA LYS A 309 -13.18 4.17 16.06
C LYS A 309 -13.08 2.70 15.71
N TYR A 310 -12.88 2.26 14.46
CA TYR A 310 -13.01 0.85 14.09
C TYR A 310 -11.76 0.27 13.43
N TYR A 311 -11.39 -0.96 13.82
CA TYR A 311 -10.70 -1.88 12.91
C TYR A 311 -11.75 -2.49 11.98
N ILE A 312 -11.48 -2.51 10.67
CA ILE A 312 -12.38 -3.08 9.66
C ILE A 312 -11.65 -4.20 8.93
N VAL A 313 -12.26 -5.39 8.96
CA VAL A 313 -11.74 -6.61 8.33
C VAL A 313 -12.83 -7.25 7.47
N LEU A 314 -12.41 -7.82 6.34
CA LEU A 314 -13.26 -8.67 5.50
C LEU A 314 -12.95 -10.14 5.76
N ASP A 315 -13.94 -10.86 6.25
CA ASP A 315 -13.92 -12.30 6.49
C ASP A 315 -14.58 -12.99 5.28
N SER A 316 -13.88 -12.90 4.13
CA SER A 316 -14.30 -13.44 2.84
C SER A 316 -14.45 -14.96 2.85
N PRO A 317 -15.31 -15.56 1.99
CA PRO A 317 -15.62 -16.98 1.97
C PRO A 317 -14.49 -17.82 1.34
N VAL A 318 -13.34 -17.85 2.01
CA VAL A 318 -12.14 -18.61 1.61
C VAL A 318 -11.99 -19.86 2.47
N ASP A 319 -11.92 -21.00 1.81
CA ASP A 319 -11.63 -22.30 2.42
C ASP A 319 -10.22 -22.78 2.06
N ILE A 320 -9.72 -23.76 2.81
CA ILE A 320 -8.44 -24.42 2.54
C ILE A 320 -8.59 -25.94 2.61
N ASN A 321 -8.08 -26.64 1.59
CA ASN A 321 -7.82 -28.08 1.66
C ASN A 321 -6.33 -28.30 1.94
N PRO A 322 -5.92 -28.56 3.19
CA PRO A 322 -4.51 -28.65 3.55
C PRO A 322 -3.84 -29.95 3.09
N LEU A 323 -4.58 -30.98 2.65
CA LEU A 323 -4.02 -32.30 2.37
C LEU A 323 -2.94 -32.28 1.26
N PRO A 324 -3.14 -31.64 0.09
CA PRO A 324 -2.09 -31.55 -0.93
C PRO A 324 -0.83 -30.80 -0.45
N PHE A 325 -0.98 -29.80 0.42
CA PHE A 325 0.15 -29.09 1.02
C PHE A 325 0.92 -29.98 2.01
N ILE A 326 0.22 -30.70 2.89
CA ILE A 326 0.80 -31.64 3.86
C ILE A 326 1.52 -32.79 3.16
N LEU A 327 0.94 -33.33 2.08
CA LEU A 327 1.52 -34.41 1.27
C LEU A 327 2.66 -33.94 0.33
N GLY A 328 3.00 -32.66 0.34
CA GLY A 328 4.08 -32.12 -0.49
C GLY A 328 3.76 -32.02 -1.99
N LEU A 329 2.48 -32.08 -2.36
CA LEU A 329 2.01 -32.09 -3.76
C LEU A 329 1.79 -30.67 -4.32
N ARG A 330 1.51 -29.69 -3.47
CA ARG A 330 1.21 -28.29 -3.82
C ARG A 330 1.75 -27.31 -2.79
N ALA A 331 1.87 -26.02 -3.14
CA ALA A 331 2.12 -24.95 -2.19
C ALA A 331 0.82 -24.46 -1.49
N PRO A 332 0.90 -23.71 -0.38
CA PRO A 332 -0.27 -23.25 0.39
C PRO A 332 -1.35 -22.51 -0.41
N ALA A 333 -1.00 -21.57 -1.30
CA ALA A 333 -1.99 -20.79 -2.05
C ALA A 333 -2.82 -21.66 -2.99
N GLN A 334 -2.22 -22.70 -3.58
CA GLN A 334 -2.88 -23.67 -4.48
C GLN A 334 -3.81 -24.67 -3.75
N CYS A 335 -3.92 -24.53 -2.43
CA CYS A 335 -4.83 -25.26 -1.56
C CYS A 335 -6.04 -24.41 -1.12
N LEU A 336 -6.10 -23.13 -1.51
CA LEU A 336 -7.22 -22.23 -1.24
C LEU A 336 -8.34 -22.39 -2.28
N SER A 337 -9.57 -22.12 -1.87
CA SER A 337 -10.73 -22.01 -2.76
C SER A 337 -11.69 -20.92 -2.27
N PHE A 338 -12.25 -20.15 -3.20
CA PHE A 338 -13.27 -19.14 -2.92
C PHE A 338 -14.66 -19.72 -3.19
N ASP A 339 -15.55 -19.62 -2.22
CA ASP A 339 -16.92 -20.12 -2.29
C ASP A 339 -17.90 -18.94 -2.46
N SER A 340 -18.24 -18.64 -3.71
CA SER A 340 -19.16 -17.54 -4.05
C SER A 340 -20.62 -17.78 -3.61
N SER A 341 -20.96 -18.94 -3.04
CA SER A 341 -22.29 -19.20 -2.47
C SER A 341 -22.45 -18.69 -1.04
N ARG A 342 -21.37 -18.27 -0.38
CA ARG A 342 -21.37 -17.77 1.01
C ARG A 342 -21.09 -16.26 1.05
N PRO A 343 -21.70 -15.51 2.00
CA PRO A 343 -21.53 -14.06 2.06
C PRO A 343 -20.12 -13.68 2.49
N THR A 344 -19.67 -12.51 2.03
CA THR A 344 -18.54 -11.81 2.64
C THR A 344 -19.03 -11.09 3.90
N ARG A 345 -18.36 -11.35 5.03
CA ARG A 345 -18.67 -10.71 6.31
C ARG A 345 -17.73 -9.54 6.55
N ILE A 346 -18.30 -8.34 6.66
CA ILE A 346 -17.60 -7.11 7.00
C ILE A 346 -17.67 -6.92 8.51
N ILE A 347 -16.52 -6.93 9.17
CA ILE A 347 -16.40 -6.94 10.64
C ILE A 347 -15.82 -5.60 11.09
N LEU A 348 -16.64 -4.81 11.77
CA LEU A 348 -16.29 -3.50 12.33
C LEU A 348 -16.08 -3.66 13.84
N THR A 349 -14.85 -3.53 14.31
CA THR A 349 -14.50 -3.78 15.71
C THR A 349 -14.05 -2.49 16.40
N PRO A 350 -14.76 -1.99 17.43
CA PRO A 350 -14.42 -0.75 18.11
C PRO A 350 -13.00 -0.79 18.71
N ARG A 351 -12.12 0.16 18.40
CA ARG A 351 -10.71 0.18 18.81
C ARG A 351 -10.54 0.48 20.29
N ASP A 352 -11.27 1.49 20.79
CA ASP A 352 -11.06 2.11 22.10
C ASP A 352 -11.60 1.30 23.30
N ASP A 353 -12.60 0.44 23.08
CA ASP A 353 -13.23 -0.38 24.13
C ASP A 353 -12.94 -1.87 23.88
N PRO A 354 -12.00 -2.50 24.62
CA PRO A 354 -11.70 -3.93 24.54
C PRO A 354 -12.88 -4.87 24.83
N SER A 355 -13.92 -4.38 25.51
CA SER A 355 -15.11 -5.18 25.87
C SER A 355 -16.25 -5.09 24.84
N ALA A 356 -16.23 -4.08 23.97
CA ALA A 356 -17.25 -3.91 22.95
C ALA A 356 -17.21 -5.04 21.90
N GLU A 357 -18.38 -5.57 21.56
CA GLU A 357 -18.52 -6.58 20.52
C GLU A 357 -18.29 -5.99 19.11
N SER A 358 -17.85 -6.83 18.18
CA SER A 358 -17.74 -6.46 16.77
C SER A 358 -19.12 -6.38 16.12
N ILE A 359 -19.36 -5.31 15.36
CA ILE A 359 -20.52 -5.22 14.46
C ILE A 359 -20.19 -6.04 13.21
N VAL A 360 -21.05 -6.99 12.85
CA VAL A 360 -20.87 -7.85 11.67
C VAL A 360 -22.02 -7.63 10.69
N VAL A 361 -21.66 -7.27 9.46
CA VAL A 361 -22.59 -7.08 8.34
C VAL A 361 -22.25 -8.08 7.24
N GLU A 362 -23.26 -8.55 6.52
CA GLU A 362 -23.12 -9.51 5.42
C GLU A 362 -23.46 -8.85 4.09
N HIS A 363 -22.75 -9.25 3.04
CA HIS A 363 -23.04 -8.90 1.66
C HIS A 363 -22.78 -10.13 0.76
N ASP A 364 -23.34 -10.12 -0.46
CA ASP A 364 -23.00 -11.09 -1.51
C ASP A 364 -21.48 -11.24 -1.67
N ALA A 365 -21.05 -12.42 -2.10
CA ALA A 365 -19.64 -12.81 -2.11
C ALA A 365 -18.76 -11.87 -2.95
N PHE A 366 -17.71 -11.34 -2.34
CA PHE A 366 -16.62 -10.64 -3.01
C PHE A 366 -15.29 -10.84 -2.27
N PHE A 367 -14.18 -10.65 -2.98
CA PHE A 367 -12.86 -10.56 -2.40
C PHE A 367 -12.32 -9.12 -2.50
N CYS A 368 -11.45 -8.74 -1.56
CA CYS A 368 -10.76 -7.47 -1.55
C CYS A 368 -9.28 -7.73 -1.28
N PHE A 369 -8.41 -7.18 -2.14
CA PHE A 369 -6.98 -7.17 -1.88
C PHE A 369 -6.58 -5.96 -1.05
N HIS A 370 -6.82 -4.75 -1.57
CA HIS A 370 -6.33 -3.52 -0.98
C HIS A 370 -7.46 -2.53 -0.71
N PHE A 371 -7.41 -1.90 0.46
CA PHE A 371 -8.29 -0.78 0.82
C PHE A 371 -7.66 0.54 0.43
N ALA A 372 -8.45 1.45 -0.15
CA ALA A 372 -8.03 2.83 -0.35
C ALA A 372 -8.06 3.61 0.97
N ASN A 373 -9.22 3.60 1.65
CA ASN A 373 -9.42 4.22 2.96
C ASN A 373 -10.75 3.78 3.61
N ALA A 374 -10.97 4.14 4.86
CA ALA A 374 -12.28 4.13 5.49
C ALA A 374 -12.46 5.31 6.45
N PHE A 375 -13.69 5.72 6.71
CA PHE A 375 -14.01 6.77 7.67
C PHE A 375 -15.42 6.65 8.23
N GLU A 376 -15.67 7.36 9.32
CA GLU A 376 -17.00 7.57 9.87
C GLU A 376 -17.55 8.89 9.33
N ASP A 377 -18.75 8.85 8.77
CA ASP A 377 -19.49 10.01 8.29
C ASP A 377 -20.10 10.74 9.49
N GLU A 378 -19.67 11.98 9.76
CA GLU A 378 -20.06 12.69 11.00
C GLU A 378 -21.56 13.08 11.02
N GLU A 379 -22.20 13.26 9.87
CA GLU A 379 -23.60 13.68 9.75
C GLU A 379 -24.56 12.50 10.01
N SER A 380 -24.37 11.39 9.30
CA SER A 380 -25.22 10.19 9.42
C SER A 380 -24.78 9.23 10.54
N GLY A 381 -23.49 9.20 10.88
CA GLY A 381 -22.89 8.14 11.70
C GLY A 381 -22.64 6.82 10.97
N ASP A 382 -22.78 6.79 9.64
CA ASP A 382 -22.44 5.62 8.81
C ASP A 382 -20.92 5.42 8.73
N VAL A 383 -20.48 4.21 8.38
CA VAL A 383 -19.08 3.92 8.03
C VAL A 383 -18.96 3.81 6.51
N VAL A 384 -18.05 4.58 5.94
CA VAL A 384 -17.71 4.60 4.52
C VAL A 384 -16.38 3.88 4.32
N ILE A 385 -16.31 2.99 3.33
CA ILE A 385 -15.13 2.19 3.02
C ILE A 385 -14.90 2.26 1.51
N ASP A 386 -13.71 2.68 1.10
CA ASP A 386 -13.28 2.68 -0.30
C ASP A 386 -12.25 1.57 -0.49
N LEU A 387 -12.53 0.63 -1.40
CA LEU A 387 -11.80 -0.63 -1.51
C LEU A 387 -11.79 -1.18 -2.94
N VAL A 388 -10.73 -1.89 -3.30
CA VAL A 388 -10.63 -2.59 -4.59
C VAL A 388 -11.20 -4.00 -4.45
N THR A 389 -12.18 -4.33 -5.29
CA THR A 389 -12.99 -5.53 -5.17
C THR A 389 -12.91 -6.41 -6.41
N SER A 390 -12.89 -7.72 -6.22
CA SER A 390 -12.98 -8.75 -7.26
C SER A 390 -14.07 -9.75 -6.88
N ASP A 391 -14.79 -10.29 -7.86
CA ASP A 391 -15.86 -11.27 -7.60
C ASP A 391 -15.31 -12.68 -7.29
N THR A 392 -13.98 -12.85 -7.32
CA THR A 392 -13.27 -14.09 -7.00
C THR A 392 -11.86 -13.85 -6.43
N LEU A 393 -11.28 -14.89 -5.83
CA LEU A 393 -9.90 -14.92 -5.35
C LEU A 393 -8.98 -15.55 -6.40
N MET A 394 -7.93 -14.86 -6.84
CA MET A 394 -6.91 -15.46 -7.72
C MET A 394 -5.48 -15.18 -7.28
N PHE A 395 -4.74 -16.27 -7.04
CA PHE A 395 -3.28 -16.34 -6.82
C PHE A 395 -2.58 -17.34 -7.74
N ASP A 396 -3.37 -18.19 -8.39
CA ASP A 396 -2.88 -19.38 -9.07
C ASP A 396 -3.81 -19.71 -10.24
N SER A 397 -3.85 -18.80 -11.23
CA SER A 397 -4.65 -18.98 -12.45
C SER A 397 -3.84 -19.63 -13.58
N GLY A 398 -4.55 -20.25 -14.52
CA GLY A 398 -3.96 -20.86 -15.71
C GLY A 398 -3.16 -22.15 -15.44
N ASP A 399 -2.19 -22.41 -16.32
CA ASP A 399 -1.35 -23.61 -16.27
C ASP A 399 -0.23 -23.48 -15.24
N THR A 400 -0.32 -24.23 -14.14
CA THR A 400 0.70 -24.26 -13.07
C THR A 400 2.07 -24.84 -13.51
N ALA A 401 2.16 -25.39 -14.73
CA ALA A 401 3.45 -25.72 -15.34
C ALA A 401 4.22 -24.46 -15.77
N LYS A 402 3.53 -23.37 -16.13
CA LYS A 402 4.09 -22.12 -16.65
C LYS A 402 4.26 -21.04 -15.57
N PRO A 403 5.05 -19.99 -15.84
CA PRO A 403 5.02 -18.79 -15.01
C PRO A 403 3.69 -18.04 -15.11
N VAL A 404 3.27 -17.38 -14.03
CA VAL A 404 2.02 -16.60 -13.99
C VAL A 404 2.05 -15.34 -14.89
N TYR A 405 3.22 -14.96 -15.41
CA TYR A 405 3.35 -13.88 -16.41
C TYR A 405 3.21 -14.36 -17.88
N ASP A 406 2.86 -15.62 -18.08
CA ASP A 406 2.29 -16.14 -19.35
C ASP A 406 0.75 -16.27 -19.28
N VAL A 407 0.13 -15.50 -18.40
CA VAL A 407 -1.33 -15.46 -18.20
C VAL A 407 -2.07 -14.93 -19.43
N ASP A 408 -3.23 -15.53 -19.69
CA ASP A 408 -4.23 -14.96 -20.59
C ASP A 408 -5.10 -13.96 -19.82
N PHE A 409 -4.90 -12.66 -20.06
CA PHE A 409 -5.66 -11.61 -19.39
C PHE A 409 -7.18 -11.70 -19.63
N GLU A 410 -7.63 -12.30 -20.73
CA GLU A 410 -9.07 -12.44 -20.99
C GLU A 410 -9.75 -13.45 -20.08
N THR A 411 -9.10 -14.60 -19.88
CA THR A 411 -9.72 -15.79 -19.26
C THR A 411 -9.17 -16.15 -17.89
N GLN A 412 -8.01 -15.58 -17.48
CA GLN A 412 -7.27 -15.98 -16.28
C GLN A 412 -6.95 -14.82 -15.31
N VAL A 413 -7.32 -13.58 -15.66
CA VAL A 413 -7.21 -12.42 -14.75
C VAL A 413 -8.62 -11.89 -14.46
N PRO A 414 -9.08 -11.91 -13.19
CA PRO A 414 -10.36 -11.33 -12.82
C PRO A 414 -10.28 -9.80 -12.84
N GLN A 415 -11.38 -9.15 -13.18
CA GLN A 415 -11.46 -7.69 -13.11
C GLN A 415 -11.65 -7.25 -11.65
N SER A 416 -10.66 -6.55 -11.12
CA SER A 416 -10.76 -5.81 -9.87
C SER A 416 -11.17 -4.37 -10.12
N CYS A 417 -12.05 -3.79 -9.29
CA CYS A 417 -12.50 -2.41 -9.45
C CYS A 417 -12.68 -1.69 -8.09
N LEU A 418 -12.39 -0.40 -8.07
CA LEU A 418 -12.56 0.46 -6.91
C LEU A 418 -14.05 0.73 -6.69
N LYS A 419 -14.54 0.34 -5.51
CA LYS A 419 -15.92 0.57 -5.06
C LYS A 419 -15.93 1.36 -3.76
N ARG A 420 -17.02 2.10 -3.55
CA ARG A 420 -17.41 2.65 -2.24
C ARG A 420 -18.50 1.80 -1.63
N MET A 421 -18.26 1.28 -0.43
CA MET A 421 -19.27 0.68 0.43
C MET A 421 -19.67 1.69 1.52
N ARG A 422 -20.97 1.78 1.81
CA ARG A 422 -21.48 2.53 2.97
C ARG A 422 -22.30 1.62 3.87
N ILE A 423 -21.89 1.50 5.12
CA ILE A 423 -22.54 0.69 6.14
C ILE A 423 -23.30 1.60 7.09
N SER A 424 -24.62 1.50 7.08
CA SER A 424 -25.45 2.22 8.04
C SER A 424 -25.49 1.50 9.37
N LEU A 425 -24.99 2.16 10.41
CA LEU A 425 -24.96 1.66 11.79
C LEU A 425 -26.28 1.86 12.53
N GLY A 426 -27.30 2.45 11.87
CA GLY A 426 -28.67 2.44 12.36
C GLY A 426 -29.06 3.62 13.27
N LYS A 427 -28.42 4.81 13.14
CA LYS A 427 -29.04 6.06 13.60
C LYS A 427 -30.29 6.36 12.76
N ASN A 428 -31.39 5.70 13.09
CA ASN A 428 -32.69 5.94 12.49
C ASN A 428 -33.10 7.40 12.70
N THR A 429 -33.77 7.99 11.71
CA THR A 429 -34.61 9.16 11.99
C THR A 429 -35.80 8.76 12.88
N PRO A 430 -36.39 9.66 13.69
CA PRO A 430 -37.52 9.32 14.56
C PRO A 430 -38.72 8.67 13.83
N ALA A 431 -38.90 8.95 12.54
CA ALA A 431 -39.91 8.31 11.71
C ALA A 431 -39.58 6.84 11.40
N GLN A 432 -38.31 6.54 11.12
CA GLN A 432 -37.82 5.17 10.92
C GLN A 432 -37.85 4.38 12.24
N GLU A 433 -37.53 5.02 13.39
CA GLU A 433 -37.70 4.39 14.71
C GLU A 433 -39.15 3.96 14.95
N GLN A 434 -40.13 4.84 14.73
CA GLN A 434 -41.55 4.48 14.89
C GLN A 434 -41.99 3.35 13.96
N GLN A 435 -41.56 3.37 12.70
CA GLN A 435 -41.94 2.35 11.72
C GLN A 435 -41.27 0.99 12.00
N GLN A 436 -40.03 1.00 12.51
CA GLN A 436 -39.28 -0.19 12.90
C GLN A 436 -39.80 -0.80 14.22
N LEU A 437 -40.16 0.04 15.20
CA LEU A 437 -40.86 -0.36 16.42
C LEU A 437 -42.21 -1.02 16.13
N GLN A 438 -42.97 -0.50 15.16
CA GLN A 438 -44.22 -1.12 14.70
C GLN A 438 -44.01 -2.49 14.03
N GLN A 439 -42.85 -2.72 13.40
CA GLN A 439 -42.53 -3.96 12.68
C GLN A 439 -41.71 -4.97 13.51
N GLN A 440 -41.34 -4.64 14.76
CA GLN A 440 -40.52 -5.46 15.66
C GLN A 440 -39.17 -5.92 15.05
N GLN A 441 -38.62 -5.15 14.10
CA GLN A 441 -37.34 -5.49 13.49
C GLN A 441 -36.18 -5.05 14.39
N PRO A 442 -35.17 -5.90 14.64
CA PRO A 442 -33.99 -5.49 15.38
C PRO A 442 -33.17 -4.46 14.57
N GLN A 443 -32.60 -3.49 15.28
CA GLN A 443 -31.65 -2.53 14.72
C GLN A 443 -30.38 -3.28 14.27
N ARG A 444 -30.29 -3.58 12.98
CA ARG A 444 -29.16 -4.32 12.38
C ARG A 444 -28.39 -3.36 11.47
N ALA A 445 -27.07 -3.33 11.62
CA ALA A 445 -26.21 -2.61 10.67
C ALA A 445 -26.30 -3.29 9.29
N VAL A 446 -26.37 -2.50 8.22
CA VAL A 446 -26.59 -2.97 6.85
C VAL A 446 -25.69 -2.24 5.87
N VAL A 447 -25.30 -2.91 4.78
CA VAL A 447 -24.72 -2.23 3.61
C VAL A 447 -25.85 -1.44 2.94
N SER A 448 -25.80 -0.12 3.07
CA SER A 448 -26.79 0.83 2.51
C SER A 448 -26.53 1.13 1.03
N SER A 449 -25.27 1.10 0.61
CA SER A 449 -24.85 1.17 -0.79
C SER A 449 -23.49 0.50 -0.99
N PHE A 450 -23.29 -0.04 -2.20
CA PHE A 450 -22.00 -0.57 -2.64
C PHE A 450 -21.90 -0.39 -4.15
N SER A 451 -21.08 0.56 -4.60
CA SER A 451 -21.04 1.00 -6.02
C SER A 451 -19.62 1.28 -6.48
N ALA A 452 -19.32 0.97 -7.75
CA ALA A 452 -18.07 1.32 -8.40
C ALA A 452 -17.95 2.83 -8.64
N PHE A 453 -16.71 3.30 -8.76
CA PHE A 453 -16.41 4.62 -9.33
C PHE A 453 -16.21 4.51 -10.85
N GLY A 454 -16.70 5.50 -11.60
CA GLY A 454 -16.75 5.45 -13.06
C GLY A 454 -17.50 4.21 -13.56
N ASP A 455 -17.08 3.69 -14.71
CA ASP A 455 -17.68 2.49 -15.31
C ASP A 455 -17.09 1.16 -14.77
N GLY A 456 -16.48 1.18 -13.57
CA GLY A 456 -15.89 -0.02 -12.95
C GLY A 456 -14.56 -0.46 -13.58
N GLU A 457 -13.77 0.50 -14.07
CA GLU A 457 -12.46 0.30 -14.70
C GLU A 457 -11.55 -0.66 -13.90
N TYR A 458 -10.82 -1.53 -14.61
CA TYR A 458 -9.87 -2.46 -14.01
C TYR A 458 -8.74 -1.69 -13.29
N CYS A 459 -8.62 -1.88 -11.98
CA CYS A 459 -7.68 -1.14 -11.15
C CYS A 459 -7.16 -1.91 -9.93
N GLU A 460 -5.98 -1.53 -9.45
CA GLU A 460 -5.33 -2.02 -8.23
C GLU A 460 -4.41 -0.95 -7.60
N PHE A 461 -3.82 -1.28 -6.45
CA PHE A 461 -2.89 -0.43 -5.70
C PHE A 461 -3.47 0.97 -5.41
N PRO A 462 -4.59 1.06 -4.68
CA PRO A 462 -5.19 2.32 -4.31
C PRO A 462 -4.38 3.02 -3.21
N SER A 463 -4.14 4.32 -3.36
CA SER A 463 -3.50 5.14 -2.34
C SER A 463 -4.17 6.50 -2.19
N ILE A 464 -3.91 7.16 -1.08
CA ILE A 464 -4.47 8.46 -0.71
C ILE A 464 -3.38 9.35 -0.09
N ASN A 465 -3.70 10.62 0.17
CA ASN A 465 -2.92 11.40 1.12
C ASN A 465 -3.05 10.77 2.53
N SER A 466 -1.97 10.17 3.03
CA SER A 466 -1.93 9.42 4.29
C SER A 466 -2.30 10.23 5.54
N LYS A 467 -2.30 11.58 5.48
CA LYS A 467 -2.87 12.44 6.53
C LYS A 467 -4.38 12.22 6.76
N TYR A 468 -5.06 11.57 5.83
CA TYR A 468 -6.49 11.32 5.83
C TYR A 468 -6.85 9.84 6.02
N THR A 469 -5.86 8.97 6.31
CA THR A 469 -6.12 7.59 6.74
C THR A 469 -7.06 7.59 7.94
N GLY A 470 -8.20 6.91 7.82
CA GLY A 470 -9.22 6.89 8.87
C GLY A 470 -10.16 8.10 8.93
N SER A 471 -10.09 9.01 7.94
CA SER A 471 -10.88 10.25 7.85
C SER A 471 -11.50 10.49 6.45
N PRO A 472 -12.54 11.34 6.33
CA PRO A 472 -13.08 11.75 5.04
C PRO A 472 -11.98 12.31 4.13
N HIS A 473 -12.00 11.93 2.86
CA HIS A 473 -10.99 12.31 1.87
C HIS A 473 -11.63 12.53 0.50
N SER A 474 -10.93 13.28 -0.35
CA SER A 474 -11.42 13.73 -1.66
C SER A 474 -10.85 12.93 -2.82
N PHE A 475 -9.61 12.43 -2.72
CA PHE A 475 -8.93 11.80 -3.85
C PHE A 475 -8.35 10.42 -3.54
N VAL A 476 -8.53 9.49 -4.48
CA VAL A 476 -7.83 8.20 -4.53
C VAL A 476 -6.98 8.15 -5.80
N TYR A 477 -5.76 7.67 -5.67
CA TYR A 477 -4.82 7.40 -6.75
C TYR A 477 -4.76 5.88 -6.94
N SER A 478 -4.72 5.36 -8.16
CA SER A 478 -4.65 3.91 -8.41
C SER A 478 -3.96 3.59 -9.74
N LEU A 479 -3.42 2.38 -9.86
CA LEU A 479 -3.12 1.81 -11.18
C LEU A 479 -4.42 1.47 -11.90
N VAL A 480 -4.49 1.74 -13.21
CA VAL A 480 -5.63 1.34 -14.06
C VAL A 480 -5.18 0.76 -15.39
N ARG A 481 -6.06 0.00 -16.04
CA ARG A 481 -5.96 -0.36 -17.45
C ARG A 481 -6.79 0.62 -18.28
N VAL A 482 -6.12 1.35 -19.16
CA VAL A 482 -6.75 2.04 -20.30
C VAL A 482 -6.70 1.09 -21.49
N ASP A 483 -7.87 0.75 -22.03
CA ASP A 483 -8.00 0.02 -23.30
C ASP A 483 -7.50 0.89 -24.46
N ASP A 484 -6.81 0.29 -25.42
CA ASP A 484 -6.35 0.96 -26.64
C ASP A 484 -7.45 1.05 -27.72
N GLY A 485 -8.65 0.55 -27.42
CA GLY A 485 -9.79 0.48 -28.33
C GLY A 485 -9.87 -0.83 -29.11
N SER A 486 -8.94 -1.76 -28.89
CA SER A 486 -9.06 -3.15 -29.36
C SER A 486 -10.07 -3.96 -28.57
N GLY A 487 -10.46 -3.51 -27.36
CA GLY A 487 -11.24 -4.28 -26.41
C GLY A 487 -10.42 -5.36 -25.69
N SER A 488 -9.09 -5.33 -25.80
CA SER A 488 -8.22 -6.34 -25.19
C SER A 488 -7.82 -5.97 -23.75
N LYS A 489 -8.02 -6.92 -22.85
CA LYS A 489 -7.50 -6.86 -21.49
C LYS A 489 -5.98 -7.01 -21.50
N GLY A 490 -5.35 -6.38 -20.52
CA GLY A 490 -3.91 -6.39 -20.36
C GLY A 490 -3.50 -5.89 -18.98
N PRO A 491 -2.20 -5.76 -18.74
CA PRO A 491 -1.68 -5.20 -17.50
C PRO A 491 -2.06 -3.72 -17.36
N HIS A 492 -2.08 -3.24 -16.12
CA HIS A 492 -2.22 -1.81 -15.82
C HIS A 492 -1.12 -1.01 -16.56
N ASN A 493 -1.52 0.02 -17.28
CA ASN A 493 -0.69 0.83 -18.19
C ASN A 493 -0.88 2.34 -17.95
N ALA A 494 -1.55 2.71 -16.86
CA ALA A 494 -1.87 4.10 -16.54
C ALA A 494 -2.03 4.33 -15.03
N LEU A 495 -1.88 5.59 -14.64
CA LEU A 495 -2.22 6.12 -13.32
C LEU A 495 -3.56 6.85 -13.41
N ARG A 496 -4.47 6.61 -12.46
CA ARG A 496 -5.72 7.37 -12.30
C ARG A 496 -5.73 8.10 -10.98
N LYS A 497 -6.17 9.36 -10.99
CA LYS A 497 -6.68 10.11 -9.83
C LYS A 497 -8.19 10.24 -9.97
N VAL A 498 -8.96 9.88 -8.95
CA VAL A 498 -10.43 10.05 -8.92
C VAL A 498 -10.84 10.92 -7.74
N ASP A 499 -11.69 11.91 -7.99
CA ASP A 499 -12.39 12.65 -6.93
C ASP A 499 -13.56 11.80 -6.44
N VAL A 500 -13.42 11.18 -5.27
CA VAL A 500 -14.41 10.25 -4.73
C VAL A 500 -15.68 10.95 -4.20
N ARG A 501 -15.82 12.26 -4.39
CA ARG A 501 -17.03 13.03 -4.02
C ARG A 501 -17.89 13.35 -5.23
N THR A 502 -17.27 13.57 -6.40
CA THR A 502 -17.97 13.87 -7.66
C THR A 502 -18.01 12.69 -8.63
N GLY A 503 -17.04 11.77 -8.53
CA GLY A 503 -16.80 10.70 -9.50
C GLY A 503 -15.89 11.11 -10.66
N ASP A 504 -15.46 12.38 -10.75
CA ASP A 504 -14.57 12.87 -11.81
C ASP A 504 -13.20 12.21 -11.72
N SER A 505 -12.66 11.75 -12.86
CA SER A 505 -11.33 11.13 -12.93
C SER A 505 -10.38 11.87 -13.87
N GLN A 506 -9.08 11.74 -13.60
CA GLN A 506 -7.98 12.14 -14.47
C GLN A 506 -7.07 10.92 -14.63
N VAL A 507 -6.66 10.64 -15.87
CA VAL A 507 -5.84 9.48 -16.20
C VAL A 507 -4.56 9.94 -16.91
N PHE A 508 -3.43 9.37 -16.53
CA PHE A 508 -2.13 9.54 -17.16
C PHE A 508 -1.67 8.19 -17.71
N THR A 509 -1.56 8.08 -19.04
CA THR A 509 -1.08 6.89 -19.76
C THR A 509 0.40 7.03 -20.11
N GLY A 510 1.14 5.94 -19.99
CA GLY A 510 2.52 5.84 -20.49
C GLY A 510 2.57 5.52 -21.99
N ARG A 511 3.79 5.39 -22.53
CA ARG A 511 4.05 4.78 -23.84
C ARG A 511 3.81 3.26 -23.79
N ALA A 512 3.79 2.61 -24.96
CA ALA A 512 3.56 1.16 -25.14
C ALA A 512 4.31 0.23 -24.16
N HIS A 513 5.52 0.63 -23.79
CA HIS A 513 6.49 -0.15 -23.00
C HIS A 513 6.68 0.38 -21.57
N GLU A 514 5.94 1.43 -21.19
CA GLU A 514 6.02 2.06 -19.87
C GLU A 514 4.92 1.50 -18.96
N PHE A 515 5.30 1.07 -17.78
CA PHE A 515 4.41 0.49 -16.76
C PHE A 515 4.65 1.19 -15.42
N PHE A 516 3.61 1.27 -14.60
CA PHE A 516 3.60 2.08 -13.39
C PHE A 516 3.55 1.21 -12.14
N ASN A 517 4.26 1.65 -11.10
CA ASN A 517 4.19 1.10 -9.75
C ASN A 517 3.03 1.73 -8.95
N GLU A 518 2.76 1.18 -7.76
CA GLU A 518 1.86 1.80 -6.77
C GLU A 518 2.14 3.32 -6.63
N PRO A 519 1.14 4.20 -6.86
CA PRO A 519 1.32 5.63 -6.72
C PRO A 519 1.47 6.02 -5.25
N VAL A 520 2.45 6.89 -4.94
CA VAL A 520 2.64 7.43 -3.58
C VAL A 520 2.40 8.92 -3.59
N PHE A 521 1.40 9.35 -2.81
CA PHE A 521 1.13 10.78 -2.61
C PHE A 521 2.10 11.39 -1.59
N VAL A 522 2.73 12.51 -1.95
CA VAL A 522 3.56 13.31 -1.04
C VAL A 522 2.92 14.70 -0.86
N PRO A 523 2.47 15.08 0.35
CA PRO A 523 1.83 16.37 0.58
C PRO A 523 2.84 17.51 0.46
N LYS A 524 2.50 18.52 -0.35
CA LYS A 524 3.32 19.74 -0.50
C LYS A 524 3.52 20.47 0.83
N ALA A 525 4.72 21.01 1.07
CA ALA A 525 5.02 21.74 2.30
C ALA A 525 4.17 23.02 2.38
N GLY A 526 3.52 23.24 3.53
CA GLY A 526 2.62 24.38 3.72
C GLY A 526 1.37 24.39 2.84
N GLY A 527 0.99 23.25 2.24
CA GLY A 527 -0.23 23.11 1.44
C GLY A 527 -1.48 23.58 2.20
N GLY A 528 -2.18 24.57 1.63
CA GLY A 528 -3.40 25.17 2.20
C GLY A 528 -4.67 24.36 1.88
N ALA A 529 -5.76 25.03 1.49
CA ALA A 529 -7.09 24.45 1.25
C ALA A 529 -7.18 23.43 0.07
N ARG A 530 -6.04 22.99 -0.49
CA ARG A 530 -5.91 21.93 -1.49
C ARG A 530 -4.89 20.87 -1.04
N ALA A 531 -4.74 20.62 0.26
CA ALA A 531 -3.73 19.70 0.79
C ALA A 531 -3.87 18.24 0.31
N GLU A 532 -5.00 17.86 -0.30
CA GLU A 532 -5.27 16.54 -0.88
C GLU A 532 -5.06 16.47 -2.41
N ASP A 533 -4.98 17.62 -3.09
CA ASP A 533 -4.92 17.77 -4.56
C ASP A 533 -3.49 17.55 -5.10
#